data_AF-A0A7J8CL28-F1
#
_entry.id   AF-A0A7J8CL28-F1
#
_cell.length_a   1.000
_cell.length_b   1.000
_cell.length_c   1.000
_cell.angle_alpha   90.00
_cell.angle_beta   90.00
_cell.angle_gamma   90.00
#
_symmetry.space_group_name_H-M   'P 1'
#
loop_
_entity.id
_entity.type
_entity.pdbx_description
1 polymer ?
#
loop_
_entity_poly.entity_id
_entity_poly.type
_entity_poly.pdbx_seq_one_letter_code
_entity_poly.pdbx_strand_id
1 'polypeptide(L)'
;MSPAMLSVLVKMMLAQAQESVFEKICLPGLRNEFFMLVKVAQEAAKVGEGYRQLHAAMSQAPVKENIPYSWASLACVKAHHYGALAHYFVATLLIDHQLKPGADEDHQEKCLSQLYGHMPEGLTPLATLKNSHQRLQLGKSHLRRAMTHHEESVREVSLCKKLRNIEVLQEVLSVAHQRSRLKYTQHQEDDDLLNLINVPDIVSKTEQEVEIILPQFSKVTATDFFQKLGPLSVFSASKRWTPPRSIHFTAEEGDLGFTLRGNSPVQVHFLDPYCSAALAGTKEGDYIVSIQNVDCKWLTVSEVMKLLKSFGEDDIEMKVVSLLDSITSMHNKCATYSVGMQKTYSMICLAIDDDDDKTDKTKKISKKLSFLSWGTNKNRQKSASTLCLPSVGVAGPQIKKKLPSPFSILSSDSSL
;
A
#
# COMPACT_ATOMS: atom_id res chain seq x y z
N MET A 1 -19.68 6.82 -3.01
CA MET A 1 -18.90 6.25 -4.13
C MET A 1 -19.04 4.73 -4.11
N SER A 2 -19.24 4.08 -5.26
CA SER A 2 -19.34 2.63 -5.31
C SER A 2 -17.99 1.96 -5.02
N PRO A 3 -17.97 0.71 -4.50
CA PRO A 3 -16.72 -0.03 -4.29
C PRO A 3 -15.88 -0.17 -5.56
N ALA A 4 -16.52 -0.32 -6.73
CA ALA A 4 -15.84 -0.38 -8.02
C ALA A 4 -15.14 0.93 -8.38
N MET A 5 -15.77 2.08 -8.13
CA MET A 5 -15.16 3.39 -8.33
C MET A 5 -13.95 3.60 -7.41
N LEU A 6 -14.10 3.27 -6.12
CA LEU A 6 -12.99 3.36 -5.16
C LEU A 6 -11.81 2.47 -5.56
N SER A 7 -12.07 1.25 -6.06
CA SER A 7 -11.03 0.35 -6.56
C SER A 7 -10.23 0.97 -7.71
N VAL A 8 -10.89 1.65 -8.65
CA VAL A 8 -10.22 2.38 -9.74
C VAL A 8 -9.38 3.55 -9.22
N LEU A 9 -9.88 4.33 -8.26
CA LEU A 9 -9.12 5.42 -7.65
C LEU A 9 -7.89 4.90 -6.89
N VAL A 10 -8.02 3.80 -6.15
CA VAL A 10 -6.89 3.13 -5.49
C VAL A 10 -5.85 2.66 -6.52
N LYS A 11 -6.28 1.99 -7.59
CA LYS A 11 -5.38 1.58 -8.69
C LYS A 11 -4.68 2.78 -9.34
N MET A 12 -5.38 3.90 -9.49
CA MET A 12 -4.81 5.15 -10.03
C MET A 12 -3.69 5.68 -9.14
N MET A 13 -3.93 5.76 -7.83
CA MET A 13 -2.92 6.20 -6.87
C MET A 13 -1.71 5.27 -6.82
N LEU A 14 -1.93 3.95 -6.87
CA LEU A 14 -0.86 2.96 -6.90
C LEU A 14 -0.01 3.06 -8.18
N ALA A 15 -0.63 3.26 -9.35
CA ALA A 15 0.09 3.44 -10.61
C ALA A 15 0.95 4.71 -10.60
N GLN A 16 0.44 5.83 -10.08
CA GLN A 16 1.18 7.09 -9.94
C GLN A 16 2.31 7.00 -8.91
N ALA A 17 2.10 6.28 -7.82
CA ALA A 17 3.15 6.02 -6.85
C ALA A 17 4.26 5.13 -7.45
N GLN A 18 3.92 4.13 -8.27
CA GLN A 18 4.92 3.29 -8.95
C GLN A 18 5.69 4.09 -10.00
N GLU A 19 5.04 5.01 -10.70
CA GLU A 19 5.70 6.00 -11.55
C GLU A 19 6.71 6.85 -10.75
N SER A 20 6.35 7.28 -9.55
CA SER A 20 7.27 8.03 -8.67
C SER A 20 8.47 7.18 -8.22
N VAL A 21 8.27 5.87 -7.99
CA VAL A 21 9.38 4.93 -7.70
C VAL A 21 10.31 4.83 -8.91
N PHE A 22 9.77 4.68 -10.11
CA PHE A 22 10.55 4.65 -11.34
C PHE A 22 11.33 5.95 -11.57
N GLU A 23 10.70 7.11 -11.38
CA GLU A 23 11.36 8.41 -11.50
C GLU A 23 12.51 8.54 -10.51
N LYS A 24 12.30 8.13 -9.25
CA LYS A 24 13.35 8.12 -8.22
C LYS A 24 14.59 7.32 -8.64
N ILE A 25 14.41 6.21 -9.36
CA ILE A 25 15.52 5.41 -9.91
C ILE A 25 16.26 6.19 -11.01
N CYS A 26 15.55 6.98 -11.80
CA CYS A 26 16.11 7.75 -12.91
C CYS A 26 16.73 9.10 -12.50
N LEU A 27 16.30 9.69 -11.38
CA LEU A 27 16.71 11.02 -10.92
C LEU A 27 18.24 11.23 -10.82
N PRO A 28 19.05 10.28 -10.30
CA PRO A 28 20.51 10.46 -10.21
C PRO A 28 21.24 10.45 -11.56
N GLY A 29 20.53 10.22 -12.67
CA GLY A 29 21.09 9.92 -13.97
C GLY A 29 21.33 8.43 -14.14
N LEU A 30 21.04 7.92 -15.35
CA LEU A 30 21.22 6.50 -15.66
C LEU A 30 22.63 6.26 -16.18
N ARG A 31 23.29 5.24 -15.64
CA ARG A 31 24.56 4.75 -16.17
C ARG A 31 24.28 3.74 -17.26
N ASN A 32 25.08 3.77 -18.32
CA ASN A 32 25.04 2.77 -19.38
C ASN A 32 25.72 1.47 -18.93
N GLU A 33 25.13 0.82 -17.93
CA GLU A 33 25.60 -0.41 -17.30
C GLU A 33 24.52 -1.48 -17.44
N PHE A 34 24.92 -2.73 -17.74
CA PHE A 34 24.00 -3.82 -18.09
C PHE A 34 22.87 -3.99 -17.06
N PHE A 35 23.21 -4.18 -15.78
CA PHE A 35 22.21 -4.43 -14.74
C PHE A 35 21.34 -3.21 -14.43
N MET A 36 21.88 -2.00 -14.55
CA MET A 36 21.10 -0.77 -14.40
C MET A 36 20.05 -0.64 -15.50
N LEU A 37 20.40 -0.96 -16.74
CA LEU A 37 19.48 -0.91 -17.87
C LEU A 37 18.43 -2.02 -17.83
N VAL A 38 18.79 -3.23 -17.38
CA VAL A 38 17.80 -4.29 -17.10
C VAL A 38 16.80 -3.82 -16.03
N LYS A 39 17.30 -3.29 -14.91
CA LYS A 39 16.47 -2.80 -13.80
C LYS A 39 15.50 -1.71 -14.28
N VAL A 40 16.00 -0.65 -14.91
CA VAL A 40 15.14 0.47 -15.33
C VAL A 40 14.15 0.06 -16.43
N ALA A 41 14.50 -0.90 -17.30
CA ALA A 41 13.57 -1.46 -18.27
C ALA A 41 12.41 -2.21 -17.61
N GLN A 42 12.70 -3.04 -16.62
CA GLN A 42 11.68 -3.80 -15.89
C GLN A 42 10.79 -2.91 -15.01
N GLU A 43 11.36 -1.87 -14.40
CA GLU A 43 10.63 -0.86 -13.64
C GLU A 43 9.71 -0.05 -14.55
N ALA A 44 10.18 0.37 -15.73
CA ALA A 44 9.34 1.01 -16.74
C ALA A 44 8.20 0.07 -17.18
N ALA A 45 8.50 -1.20 -17.44
CA ALA A 45 7.50 -2.20 -17.79
C ALA A 45 6.45 -2.36 -16.66
N LYS A 46 6.86 -2.27 -15.39
CA LYS A 46 5.95 -2.31 -14.25
C LYS A 46 5.01 -1.12 -14.18
N VAL A 47 5.51 0.10 -14.43
CA VAL A 47 4.65 1.29 -14.52
C VAL A 47 3.66 1.17 -15.69
N GLY A 48 4.13 0.72 -16.85
CA GLY A 48 3.30 0.48 -18.03
C GLY A 48 2.19 -0.56 -17.78
N GLU A 49 2.52 -1.66 -17.08
CA GLU A 49 1.55 -2.66 -16.66
C GLU A 49 0.47 -2.07 -15.73
N GLY A 50 0.88 -1.31 -14.71
CA GLY A 50 -0.04 -0.65 -13.77
C GLY A 50 -1.03 0.26 -14.48
N TYR A 51 -0.55 1.08 -15.43
CA TYR A 51 -1.42 1.94 -16.23
C TYR A 51 -2.31 1.18 -17.21
N ARG A 52 -1.84 0.07 -17.79
CA ARG A 52 -2.65 -0.80 -18.66
C ARG A 52 -3.81 -1.42 -17.88
N GLN A 53 -3.53 -1.93 -16.69
CA GLN A 53 -4.55 -2.47 -15.77
C GLN A 53 -5.53 -1.38 -15.31
N LEU A 54 -5.05 -0.17 -15.04
CA LEU A 54 -5.89 0.98 -14.69
C LEU A 54 -6.84 1.34 -15.83
N HIS A 55 -6.33 1.48 -17.05
CA HIS A 55 -7.14 1.78 -18.24
C HIS A 55 -8.22 0.72 -18.49
N ALA A 56 -7.88 -0.56 -18.34
CA ALA A 56 -8.83 -1.66 -18.43
C ALA A 56 -9.94 -1.53 -17.37
N ALA A 57 -9.59 -1.24 -16.12
CA ALA A 57 -10.56 -1.07 -15.03
C ALA A 57 -11.46 0.17 -15.23
N MET A 58 -10.91 1.28 -15.74
CA MET A 58 -11.68 2.48 -16.09
C MET A 58 -12.66 2.24 -17.24
N SER A 59 -12.40 1.25 -18.09
CA SER A 59 -13.22 0.94 -19.27
C SER A 59 -14.36 -0.05 -19.00
N GLN A 60 -14.49 -0.56 -17.78
CA GLN A 60 -15.52 -1.53 -17.40
C GLN A 60 -16.77 -0.85 -16.80
N ALA A 61 -17.96 -1.39 -17.07
CA ALA A 61 -19.19 -0.97 -16.40
C ALA A 61 -19.20 -1.44 -14.93
N PRO A 62 -19.78 -0.67 -13.98
CA PRO A 62 -20.45 0.62 -14.15
C PRO A 62 -19.49 1.84 -14.06
N VAL A 63 -18.17 1.62 -14.02
CA VAL A 63 -17.18 2.68 -13.77
C VAL A 63 -16.98 3.58 -14.99
N LYS A 64 -17.02 3.01 -16.20
CA LYS A 64 -16.79 3.72 -17.47
C LYS A 64 -17.63 4.98 -17.63
N GLU A 65 -18.89 4.96 -17.22
CA GLU A 65 -19.81 6.10 -17.36
C GLU A 65 -19.50 7.24 -16.39
N ASN A 66 -18.77 6.95 -15.32
CA ASN A 66 -18.49 7.88 -14.23
C ASN A 66 -17.06 8.44 -14.25
N ILE A 67 -16.17 7.89 -15.09
CA ILE A 67 -14.78 8.35 -15.22
C ILE A 67 -14.66 9.33 -16.40
N PRO A 68 -14.01 10.49 -16.21
CA PRO A 68 -13.71 11.38 -17.33
C PRO A 68 -12.89 10.68 -18.41
N TYR A 69 -13.34 10.78 -19.67
CA TYR A 69 -12.62 10.20 -20.82
C TYR A 69 -11.13 10.59 -20.86
N SER A 70 -10.79 11.82 -20.47
CA SER A 70 -9.41 12.30 -20.40
C SER A 70 -8.53 11.53 -19.42
N TRP A 71 -9.10 10.98 -18.33
CA TRP A 71 -8.34 10.16 -17.38
C TRP A 71 -8.02 8.79 -17.95
N ALA A 72 -9.02 8.13 -18.55
CA ALA A 72 -8.82 6.85 -19.23
C ALA A 72 -7.81 7.00 -20.39
N SER A 73 -7.97 8.04 -21.21
CA SER A 73 -7.03 8.34 -22.30
C SER A 73 -5.62 8.59 -21.79
N LEU A 74 -5.43 9.35 -20.69
CA LEU A 74 -4.10 9.57 -20.11
C LEU A 74 -3.48 8.28 -19.56
N ALA A 75 -4.28 7.40 -18.93
CA ALA A 75 -3.80 6.09 -18.49
C ALA A 75 -3.34 5.24 -19.68
N CYS A 76 -4.06 5.26 -20.81
CA CYS A 76 -3.66 4.58 -22.03
C CYS A 76 -2.35 5.16 -22.60
N VAL A 77 -2.24 6.49 -22.69
CA VAL A 77 -1.02 7.19 -23.13
C VAL A 77 0.18 6.79 -22.27
N LYS A 78 0.03 6.81 -20.93
CA LYS A 78 1.11 6.41 -20.02
C LYS A 78 1.47 4.92 -20.17
N ALA A 79 0.48 4.04 -20.33
CA ALA A 79 0.75 2.61 -20.55
C ALA A 79 1.65 2.37 -21.78
N HIS A 80 1.35 3.07 -22.89
CA HIS A 80 2.17 3.01 -24.09
C HIS A 80 3.54 3.69 -23.90
N HIS A 81 3.60 4.87 -23.29
CA HIS A 81 4.86 5.58 -23.06
C HIS A 81 5.85 4.77 -22.22
N TYR A 82 5.43 4.21 -21.09
CA TYR A 82 6.30 3.39 -20.25
C TYR A 82 6.65 2.05 -20.91
N GLY A 83 5.75 1.49 -21.72
CA GLY A 83 6.08 0.34 -22.59
C GLY A 83 7.19 0.69 -23.59
N ALA A 84 7.10 1.86 -24.23
CA ALA A 84 8.14 2.34 -25.14
C ALA A 84 9.49 2.54 -24.42
N LEU A 85 9.49 3.13 -23.22
CA LEU A 85 10.70 3.30 -22.42
C LEU A 85 11.33 1.95 -22.05
N ALA A 86 10.53 0.94 -21.67
CA ALA A 86 11.04 -0.40 -21.39
C ALA A 86 11.77 -0.98 -22.60
N HIS A 87 11.15 -0.94 -23.79
CA HIS A 87 11.80 -1.40 -25.02
C HIS A 87 13.03 -0.55 -25.38
N TYR A 88 13.01 0.76 -25.18
CA TYR A 88 14.16 1.63 -25.43
C TYR A 88 15.37 1.30 -24.54
N PHE A 89 15.15 1.02 -23.25
CA PHE A 89 16.23 0.64 -22.34
C PHE A 89 16.79 -0.74 -22.67
N VAL A 90 15.96 -1.70 -23.06
CA VAL A 90 16.42 -3.00 -23.55
C VAL A 90 17.20 -2.87 -24.86
N ALA A 91 16.77 -2.01 -25.78
CA ALA A 91 17.54 -1.73 -26.99
C ALA A 91 18.91 -1.14 -26.66
N THR A 92 18.95 -0.16 -25.75
CA THR A 92 20.20 0.48 -25.31
C THR A 92 21.13 -0.52 -24.63
N LEU A 93 20.57 -1.38 -23.78
CA LEU A 93 21.26 -2.50 -23.17
C LEU A 93 21.91 -3.39 -24.23
N LEU A 94 21.16 -3.86 -25.22
CA LEU A 94 21.67 -4.81 -26.20
C LEU A 94 22.72 -4.18 -27.13
N ILE A 95 22.44 -3.00 -27.66
CA ILE A 95 23.28 -2.31 -28.64
C ILE A 95 24.60 -1.86 -28.01
N ASP A 96 24.57 -1.26 -26.83
CA ASP A 96 25.76 -0.65 -26.22
C ASP A 96 26.57 -1.67 -25.39
N HIS A 97 26.01 -2.86 -25.13
CA HIS A 97 26.68 -3.85 -24.29
C HIS A 97 27.90 -4.48 -24.97
N GLN A 98 28.98 -4.52 -24.20
CA GLN A 98 30.23 -5.20 -24.51
C GLN A 98 30.56 -6.17 -23.38
N LEU A 99 30.68 -7.46 -23.69
CA LEU A 99 31.18 -8.45 -22.74
C LEU A 99 32.67 -8.19 -22.49
N LYS A 100 33.00 -7.78 -21.26
CA LYS A 100 34.38 -7.55 -20.84
C LYS A 100 34.98 -8.85 -20.29
N PRO A 101 36.29 -9.09 -20.48
CA PRO A 101 36.99 -10.20 -19.82
C PRO A 101 36.79 -10.12 -18.29
N GLY A 102 36.32 -11.21 -17.67
CA GLY A 102 36.01 -11.27 -16.24
C GLY A 102 34.63 -10.73 -15.84
N ALA A 103 33.76 -10.42 -16.79
CA ALA A 103 32.34 -10.18 -16.50
C ALA A 103 31.65 -11.47 -16.04
N ASP A 104 30.65 -11.32 -15.17
CA ASP A 104 29.81 -12.42 -14.72
C ASP A 104 28.82 -12.81 -15.83
N GLU A 105 29.29 -13.64 -16.78
CA GLU A 105 28.52 -14.10 -17.93
C GLU A 105 27.26 -14.84 -17.49
N ASP A 106 27.37 -15.72 -16.50
CA ASP A 106 26.27 -16.53 -15.98
C ASP A 106 25.15 -15.63 -15.41
N HIS A 107 25.53 -14.57 -14.68
CA HIS A 107 24.54 -13.65 -14.14
C HIS A 107 23.87 -12.80 -15.22
N GLN A 108 24.63 -12.35 -16.24
CA GLN A 108 24.07 -11.61 -17.36
C GLN A 108 23.14 -12.47 -18.21
N GLU A 109 23.51 -13.73 -18.46
CA GLU A 109 22.68 -14.71 -19.17
C GLU A 109 21.36 -14.93 -18.43
N LYS A 110 21.44 -15.13 -17.12
CA LYS A 110 20.27 -15.28 -16.26
C LYS A 110 19.38 -14.03 -16.30
N CYS A 111 19.96 -12.83 -16.23
CA CYS A 111 19.19 -11.59 -16.35
C CYS A 111 18.51 -11.46 -17.71
N LEU A 112 19.21 -11.75 -18.81
CA LEU A 112 18.62 -11.66 -20.15
C LEU A 112 17.50 -12.68 -20.36
N SER A 113 17.67 -13.92 -19.89
CA SER A 113 16.61 -14.94 -19.95
C SER A 113 15.36 -14.57 -19.16
N GLN A 114 15.50 -13.85 -18.06
CA GLN A 114 14.40 -13.38 -17.22
C GLN A 114 13.79 -12.05 -17.68
N LEU A 115 14.40 -11.38 -18.67
CA LEU A 115 13.89 -10.12 -19.21
C LEU A 115 12.60 -10.33 -20.02
N TYR A 116 12.44 -11.53 -20.58
CA TYR A 116 11.33 -11.93 -21.42
C TYR A 116 10.56 -13.10 -20.82
N GLY A 117 9.28 -13.25 -21.16
CA GLY A 117 8.53 -14.46 -20.82
C GLY A 117 9.06 -15.70 -21.57
N HIS A 118 9.62 -15.48 -22.75
CA HIS A 118 10.34 -16.46 -23.57
C HIS A 118 11.36 -15.72 -24.44
N MET A 119 12.49 -16.34 -24.76
CA MET A 119 13.43 -15.75 -25.72
C MET A 119 12.80 -15.71 -27.12
N PRO A 120 13.12 -14.70 -27.95
CA PRO A 120 12.72 -14.68 -29.35
C PRO A 120 13.15 -15.95 -30.10
N GLU A 121 12.35 -16.36 -31.07
CA GLU A 121 12.59 -17.58 -31.85
C GLU A 121 14.01 -17.61 -32.45
N GLY A 122 14.68 -18.75 -32.32
CA GLY A 122 16.03 -18.96 -32.83
C GLY A 122 17.15 -18.29 -32.03
N LEU A 123 16.84 -17.59 -30.92
CA LEU A 123 17.84 -16.97 -30.05
C LEU A 123 17.95 -17.69 -28.71
N THR A 124 19.19 -17.85 -28.22
CA THR A 124 19.47 -18.23 -26.84
C THR A 124 20.13 -17.07 -26.09
N PRO A 125 19.93 -16.95 -24.76
CA PRO A 125 20.43 -15.81 -24.01
C PRO A 125 21.96 -15.69 -24.11
N LEU A 126 22.70 -16.78 -23.89
CA LEU A 126 24.18 -16.76 -23.96
C LEU A 126 24.71 -16.46 -25.36
N ALA A 127 24.14 -17.08 -26.40
CA ALA A 127 24.58 -16.85 -27.77
C ALA A 127 24.33 -15.40 -28.18
N THR A 128 23.15 -14.86 -27.81
CA THR A 128 22.81 -13.46 -28.05
C THR A 128 23.79 -12.55 -27.31
N LEU A 129 24.07 -12.81 -26.03
CA LEU A 129 25.02 -12.00 -25.26
C LEU A 129 26.41 -12.01 -25.87
N LYS A 130 26.88 -13.12 -26.45
CA LYS A 130 28.21 -13.23 -27.07
C LYS A 130 28.27 -12.60 -28.45
N ASN A 131 27.21 -12.72 -29.25
CA ASN A 131 27.19 -12.29 -30.63
C ASN A 131 26.73 -10.82 -30.78
N SER A 132 27.67 -9.92 -31.12
CA SER A 132 27.39 -8.48 -31.29
C SER A 132 26.35 -8.19 -32.36
N HIS A 133 26.34 -8.94 -33.46
CA HIS A 133 25.37 -8.80 -34.53
C HIS A 133 23.96 -9.21 -34.05
N GLN A 134 23.83 -10.32 -33.32
CA GLN A 134 22.54 -10.72 -32.74
C GLN A 134 22.01 -9.70 -31.74
N ARG A 135 22.88 -9.15 -30.87
CA ARG A 135 22.47 -8.07 -29.95
C ARG A 135 21.99 -6.83 -30.71
N LEU A 136 22.73 -6.43 -31.75
CA LEU A 136 22.38 -5.27 -32.56
C LEU A 136 21.02 -5.45 -33.24
N GLN A 137 20.79 -6.59 -33.91
CA GLN A 137 19.52 -6.89 -34.58
C GLN A 137 18.35 -6.95 -33.59
N LEU A 138 18.53 -7.63 -32.45
CA LEU A 138 17.51 -7.69 -31.41
C LEU A 138 17.22 -6.29 -30.83
N GLY A 139 18.27 -5.49 -30.59
CA GLY A 139 18.16 -4.11 -30.13
C GLY A 139 17.42 -3.21 -31.12
N LYS A 140 17.64 -3.37 -32.42
CA LYS A 140 16.91 -2.65 -33.48
C LYS A 140 15.43 -3.01 -33.49
N SER A 141 15.09 -4.29 -33.33
CA SER A 141 13.68 -4.70 -33.16
C SER A 141 13.03 -4.07 -31.92
N HIS A 142 13.76 -3.98 -30.81
CA HIS A 142 13.29 -3.26 -29.63
C HIS A 142 13.07 -1.76 -29.88
N LEU A 143 13.96 -1.09 -30.63
CA LEU A 143 13.77 0.32 -31.01
C LEU A 143 12.53 0.52 -31.89
N ARG A 144 12.29 -0.37 -32.85
CA ARG A 144 11.06 -0.35 -33.67
C ARG A 144 9.81 -0.44 -32.79
N ARG A 145 9.77 -1.41 -31.87
CA ARG A 145 8.67 -1.57 -30.91
C ARG A 145 8.49 -0.33 -30.01
N ALA A 146 9.60 0.28 -29.56
CA ALA A 146 9.55 1.51 -28.77
C ALA A 146 8.97 2.70 -29.57
N MET A 147 9.33 2.83 -30.85
CA MET A 147 8.76 3.86 -31.73
C MET A 147 7.25 3.65 -31.91
N THR A 148 6.81 2.42 -32.24
CA THR A 148 5.38 2.09 -32.37
C THR A 148 4.58 2.42 -31.12
N HIS A 149 5.08 2.09 -29.92
CA HIS A 149 4.39 2.46 -28.68
C HIS A 149 4.31 3.98 -28.46
N HIS A 150 5.35 4.74 -28.80
CA HIS A 150 5.27 6.20 -28.72
C HIS A 150 4.34 6.81 -29.78
N GLU A 151 4.32 6.27 -30.99
CA GLU A 151 3.36 6.67 -32.05
C GLU A 151 1.92 6.45 -31.58
N GLU A 152 1.64 5.31 -30.94
CA GLU A 152 0.33 5.05 -30.31
C GLU A 152 0.02 6.01 -29.16
N SER A 153 1.03 6.38 -28.35
CA SER A 153 0.85 7.39 -27.30
C SER A 153 0.45 8.75 -27.89
N VAL A 154 1.12 9.17 -28.97
CA VAL A 154 0.81 10.42 -29.69
C VAL A 154 -0.56 10.36 -30.35
N ARG A 155 -0.93 9.21 -30.95
CA ARG A 155 -2.26 8.98 -31.52
C ARG A 155 -3.34 9.16 -30.46
N GLU A 156 -3.20 8.54 -29.29
CA GLU A 156 -4.15 8.67 -28.17
C GLU A 156 -4.27 10.10 -27.65
N VAL A 157 -3.14 10.82 -27.51
CA VAL A 157 -3.16 12.27 -27.17
C VAL A 157 -3.95 13.06 -28.21
N SER A 158 -3.74 12.77 -29.50
CA SER A 158 -4.45 13.46 -30.57
C SER A 158 -5.96 13.24 -30.48
N LEU A 159 -6.44 12.06 -30.11
CA LEU A 159 -7.88 11.77 -30.02
C LEU A 159 -8.58 12.48 -28.85
N CYS A 160 -7.85 12.84 -27.79
CA CYS A 160 -8.42 13.50 -26.63
C CYS A 160 -8.23 15.02 -26.66
N LYS A 161 -9.32 15.79 -26.84
CA LYS A 161 -9.30 17.27 -26.87
C LYS A 161 -8.58 17.91 -25.69
N LYS A 162 -8.73 17.35 -24.47
CA LYS A 162 -8.06 17.86 -23.27
C LYS A 162 -6.56 17.59 -23.30
N LEU A 163 -6.13 16.40 -23.71
CA LEU A 163 -4.71 16.02 -23.71
C LEU A 163 -3.91 16.72 -24.81
N ARG A 164 -4.52 16.93 -26.00
CA ARG A 164 -3.88 17.65 -27.12
C ARG A 164 -3.52 19.10 -26.79
N ASN A 165 -4.10 19.68 -25.75
CA ASN A 165 -3.80 21.04 -25.31
C ASN A 165 -2.75 21.08 -24.18
N ILE A 166 -2.20 19.92 -23.78
CA ILE A 166 -1.13 19.86 -22.77
C ILE A 166 0.21 19.82 -23.50
N GLU A 167 0.87 20.97 -23.59
CA GLU A 167 2.14 21.14 -24.31
C GLU A 167 3.25 20.25 -23.76
N VAL A 168 3.41 20.23 -22.43
CA VAL A 168 4.41 19.41 -21.73
C VAL A 168 4.27 17.92 -22.07
N LEU A 169 3.05 17.41 -22.19
CA LEU A 169 2.80 16.01 -22.53
C LEU A 169 3.30 15.70 -23.95
N GLN A 170 3.02 16.60 -24.90
CA GLN A 170 3.47 16.46 -26.29
C GLN A 170 4.99 16.55 -26.40
N GLU A 171 5.62 17.46 -25.66
CA GLU A 171 7.07 17.61 -25.62
C GLU A 171 7.74 16.34 -25.10
N VAL A 172 7.29 15.80 -23.96
CA VAL A 172 7.84 14.56 -23.37
C VAL A 172 7.73 13.39 -24.35
N LEU A 173 6.56 13.19 -24.98
CA LEU A 173 6.36 12.12 -25.95
C LEU A 173 7.22 12.30 -27.21
N SER A 174 7.32 13.53 -27.72
CA SER A 174 8.14 13.87 -28.89
C SER A 174 9.63 13.61 -28.64
N VAL A 175 10.15 14.09 -27.50
CA VAL A 175 11.56 13.88 -27.11
C VAL A 175 11.85 12.39 -26.93
N ALA A 176 10.96 11.65 -26.28
CA ALA A 176 11.14 10.21 -26.05
C ALA A 176 11.07 9.41 -27.37
N HIS A 177 10.15 9.76 -28.28
CA HIS A 177 10.07 9.17 -29.61
C HIS A 177 11.33 9.48 -30.43
N GLN A 178 11.75 10.75 -30.46
CA GLN A 178 12.94 11.18 -31.19
C GLN A 178 14.21 10.48 -30.70
N ARG A 179 14.31 10.22 -29.40
CA ARG A 179 15.43 9.49 -28.81
C ARG A 179 15.54 8.06 -29.36
N SER A 180 14.43 7.33 -29.43
CA SER A 180 14.40 5.98 -30.03
C SER A 180 14.74 6.02 -31.53
N ARG A 181 14.18 7.01 -32.26
CA ARG A 181 14.42 7.18 -33.70
C ARG A 181 15.88 7.48 -34.01
N LEU A 182 16.50 8.43 -33.31
CA LEU A 182 17.91 8.78 -33.49
C LEU A 182 18.83 7.58 -33.25
N LYS A 183 18.58 6.81 -32.18
CA LYS A 183 19.37 5.61 -31.89
C LYS A 183 19.17 4.52 -32.95
N TYR A 184 17.98 4.40 -33.53
CA TYR A 184 17.73 3.45 -34.62
C TYR A 184 18.50 3.84 -35.89
N THR A 185 18.42 5.11 -36.29
CA THR A 185 19.10 5.62 -37.49
C THR A 185 20.63 5.52 -37.39
N GLN A 186 21.22 5.63 -36.19
CA GLN A 186 22.66 5.43 -35.98
C GLN A 186 23.16 4.03 -36.36
N HIS A 187 22.26 3.04 -36.41
CA HIS A 187 22.57 1.64 -36.67
C HIS A 187 21.82 1.09 -37.89
N GLN A 188 21.29 1.96 -38.74
CA GLN A 188 20.55 1.55 -39.93
C GLN A 188 21.51 1.05 -41.03
N GLU A 189 21.19 -0.09 -41.62
CA GLU A 189 21.94 -0.71 -42.72
C GLU A 189 20.97 -1.06 -43.88
N ASP A 190 21.49 -1.20 -45.10
CA ASP A 190 20.65 -1.36 -46.31
C ASP A 190 19.82 -2.67 -46.33
N ASP A 191 20.28 -3.72 -45.63
CA ASP A 191 19.62 -5.04 -45.55
C ASP A 191 18.53 -5.16 -44.45
N ASP A 192 18.20 -4.05 -43.77
CA ASP A 192 17.32 -4.03 -42.59
C ASP A 192 15.85 -4.40 -42.85
N LEU A 193 15.42 -4.37 -44.11
CA LEU A 193 14.06 -4.67 -44.52
C LEU A 193 13.70 -6.16 -44.39
N LEU A 194 14.71 -7.05 -44.44
CA LEU A 194 14.50 -8.51 -44.41
C LEU A 194 14.67 -9.11 -43.00
N ASN A 195 15.29 -8.37 -42.07
CA ASN A 195 15.57 -8.83 -40.70
C ASN A 195 14.51 -8.31 -39.72
N LEU A 196 13.36 -8.99 -39.66
CA LEU A 196 12.23 -8.70 -38.77
C LEU A 196 12.16 -9.74 -37.64
N ILE A 197 12.94 -9.54 -36.58
CA ILE A 197 12.76 -10.31 -35.34
C ILE A 197 11.56 -9.74 -34.59
N ASN A 198 10.55 -10.55 -34.33
CA ASN A 198 9.45 -10.18 -33.45
C ASN A 198 9.92 -10.24 -31.98
N VAL A 199 9.89 -9.11 -31.29
CA VAL A 199 10.33 -9.02 -29.89
C VAL A 199 9.16 -9.21 -28.92
N PRO A 200 9.30 -10.07 -27.90
CA PRO A 200 8.28 -10.25 -26.88
C PRO A 200 8.24 -9.03 -25.94
N ASP A 201 7.15 -8.94 -25.18
CA ASP A 201 7.00 -7.94 -24.13
C ASP A 201 8.04 -8.16 -23.00
N ILE A 202 8.52 -7.07 -22.41
CA ILE A 202 9.43 -7.09 -21.26
C ILE A 202 8.64 -7.52 -20.00
N VAL A 203 9.18 -8.47 -19.25
CA VAL A 203 8.62 -8.89 -17.97
C VAL A 203 8.69 -7.75 -16.97
N SER A 204 7.54 -7.37 -16.41
CA SER A 204 7.45 -6.35 -15.36
C SER A 204 8.05 -6.87 -14.05
N LYS A 205 8.96 -6.10 -13.48
CA LYS A 205 9.57 -6.40 -12.17
C LYS A 205 9.89 -5.10 -11.46
N THR A 206 9.55 -5.03 -10.18
CA THR A 206 9.88 -3.91 -9.30
C THR A 206 10.69 -4.42 -8.11
N GLU A 207 11.69 -3.65 -7.68
CA GLU A 207 12.39 -3.88 -6.41
C GLU A 207 11.66 -3.24 -5.22
N GLN A 208 10.85 -2.22 -5.48
CA GLN A 208 10.09 -1.50 -4.47
C GLN A 208 8.61 -1.48 -4.88
N GLU A 209 7.84 -2.44 -4.35
CA GLU A 209 6.40 -2.47 -4.54
C GLU A 209 5.73 -1.35 -3.73
N VAL A 210 4.74 -0.70 -4.34
CA VAL A 210 3.96 0.34 -3.67
C VAL A 210 2.92 -0.31 -2.76
N GLU A 211 2.89 0.10 -1.50
CA GLU A 211 1.95 -0.40 -0.50
C GLU A 211 0.92 0.65 -0.08
N ILE A 212 -0.27 0.18 0.31
CA ILE A 212 -1.31 1.02 0.90
C ILE A 212 -0.97 1.26 2.37
N ILE A 213 -0.83 2.53 2.75
CA ILE A 213 -0.59 2.92 4.13
C ILE A 213 -1.94 3.17 4.81
N LEU A 214 -2.28 2.31 5.78
CA LEU A 214 -3.49 2.50 6.58
C LEU A 214 -3.31 3.67 7.57
N PRO A 215 -4.37 4.45 7.83
CA PRO A 215 -4.32 5.50 8.85
C PRO A 215 -4.01 4.90 10.22
N GLN A 216 -3.01 5.45 10.89
CA GLN A 216 -2.57 5.01 12.22
C GLN A 216 -3.15 5.96 13.28
N PHE A 217 -4.39 5.70 13.69
CA PHE A 217 -5.11 6.56 14.64
C PHE A 217 -4.47 6.58 16.04
N SER A 218 -3.72 5.55 16.42
CA SER A 218 -2.98 5.49 17.70
C SER A 218 -1.82 6.49 17.80
N LYS A 219 -1.38 7.07 16.68
CA LYS A 219 -0.31 8.09 16.65
C LYS A 219 -0.82 9.50 16.88
N VAL A 220 -2.13 9.71 16.84
CA VAL A 220 -2.75 11.01 17.13
C VAL A 220 -3.21 10.98 18.57
N THR A 221 -2.57 11.77 19.43
CA THR A 221 -2.98 11.95 20.83
C THR A 221 -4.23 12.84 20.88
N ALA A 222 -5.36 12.30 20.42
CA ALA A 222 -6.66 12.92 20.57
C ALA A 222 -7.42 12.19 21.67
N THR A 223 -7.92 12.94 22.66
CA THR A 223 -8.86 12.41 23.64
C THR A 223 -10.18 12.12 22.93
N ASP A 224 -10.67 10.88 23.03
CA ASP A 224 -11.96 10.50 22.48
C ASP A 224 -13.08 11.34 23.12
N PHE A 225 -13.89 12.04 22.30
CA PHE A 225 -15.03 12.82 22.78
C PHE A 225 -16.01 11.98 23.60
N PHE A 226 -16.09 10.68 23.33
CA PHE A 226 -16.94 9.72 24.01
C PHE A 226 -16.21 8.89 25.07
N GLN A 227 -14.98 9.28 25.46
CA GLN A 227 -14.22 8.57 26.51
C GLN A 227 -15.05 8.42 27.79
N LYS A 228 -15.92 9.38 28.12
CA LYS A 228 -16.82 9.31 29.29
C LYS A 228 -17.80 8.14 29.26
N LEU A 229 -18.08 7.53 28.10
CA LEU A 229 -18.91 6.32 28.00
C LEU A 229 -18.19 5.08 28.51
N GLY A 230 -16.85 5.10 28.58
CA GLY A 230 -16.01 3.98 28.94
C GLY A 230 -15.38 3.27 27.74
N PRO A 231 -14.58 2.22 27.97
CA PRO A 231 -13.88 1.47 26.93
C PRO A 231 -14.80 0.90 25.84
N LEU A 232 -14.49 1.17 24.57
CA LEU A 232 -15.27 0.70 23.40
C LEU A 232 -15.45 -0.82 23.31
N SER A 233 -14.49 -1.59 23.84
CA SER A 233 -14.58 -3.05 23.92
C SER A 233 -15.75 -3.52 24.79
N VAL A 234 -16.21 -2.67 25.72
CA VAL A 234 -17.29 -2.97 26.66
C VAL A 234 -18.51 -2.08 26.39
N PHE A 235 -18.34 -0.76 26.34
CA PHE A 235 -19.43 0.19 26.08
C PHE A 235 -19.49 0.52 24.58
N SER A 236 -20.17 -0.33 23.82
CA SER A 236 -20.43 -0.11 22.40
C SER A 236 -21.88 -0.41 22.04
N ALA A 237 -22.32 0.15 20.90
CA ALA A 237 -23.68 -0.01 20.40
C ALA A 237 -24.07 -1.47 20.07
N SER A 238 -23.10 -2.38 19.98
CA SER A 238 -23.35 -3.81 19.79
C SER A 238 -23.77 -4.54 21.07
N LYS A 239 -23.57 -3.92 22.24
CA LYS A 239 -23.88 -4.50 23.55
C LYS A 239 -25.07 -3.79 24.17
N ARG A 240 -25.94 -4.55 24.84
CA ARG A 240 -27.10 -4.03 25.57
C ARG A 240 -26.80 -4.12 27.06
N TRP A 241 -27.05 -3.03 27.78
CA TRP A 241 -26.71 -2.90 29.20
C TRP A 241 -27.97 -2.61 30.01
N THR A 242 -28.01 -3.08 31.25
CA THR A 242 -29.02 -2.60 32.20
C THR A 242 -28.77 -1.12 32.52
N PRO A 243 -29.80 -0.38 32.98
CA PRO A 243 -29.58 0.88 33.66
C PRO A 243 -28.58 0.70 34.84
N PRO A 244 -27.75 1.71 35.15
CA PRO A 244 -26.90 1.67 36.33
C PRO A 244 -27.72 1.45 37.60
N ARG A 245 -27.31 0.47 38.40
CA ARG A 245 -27.90 0.15 39.71
C ARG A 245 -26.99 0.70 40.81
N SER A 246 -27.53 1.50 41.73
CA SER A 246 -26.81 1.94 42.94
C SER A 246 -26.95 0.88 44.02
N ILE A 247 -25.82 0.35 44.47
CA ILE A 247 -25.68 -0.62 45.55
C ILE A 247 -25.04 0.10 46.74
N HIS A 248 -25.60 -0.05 47.94
CA HIS A 248 -25.06 0.51 49.18
C HIS A 248 -24.74 -0.65 50.13
N PHE A 249 -23.49 -0.75 50.59
CA PHE A 249 -23.02 -1.82 51.45
C PHE A 249 -21.80 -1.37 52.26
N THR A 250 -21.54 -2.06 53.37
CA THR A 250 -20.35 -1.85 54.22
C THR A 250 -19.42 -3.04 54.12
N ALA A 251 -18.10 -2.82 54.26
CA ALA A 251 -17.15 -3.92 54.35
C ALA A 251 -17.19 -4.52 55.76
N GLU A 252 -17.42 -5.83 55.88
CA GLU A 252 -17.50 -6.53 57.16
C GLU A 252 -16.11 -7.07 57.52
N GLU A 253 -15.54 -6.64 58.65
CA GLU A 253 -14.19 -7.03 59.10
C GLU A 253 -13.08 -6.78 58.05
N GLY A 254 -13.30 -5.81 57.14
CA GLY A 254 -12.39 -5.49 56.05
C GLY A 254 -12.48 -6.42 54.83
N ASP A 255 -13.42 -7.36 54.82
CA ASP A 255 -13.77 -8.17 53.67
C ASP A 255 -14.99 -7.60 52.92
N LEU A 256 -14.91 -7.62 51.59
CA LEU A 256 -15.98 -7.17 50.69
C LEU A 256 -16.92 -8.33 50.32
N GLY A 257 -16.49 -9.58 50.52
CA GLY A 257 -17.24 -10.77 50.12
C GLY A 257 -17.29 -11.01 48.62
N PHE A 258 -16.43 -10.35 47.83
CA PHE A 258 -16.25 -10.62 46.41
C PHE A 258 -14.83 -10.29 45.95
N THR A 259 -14.46 -10.85 44.80
CA THR A 259 -13.21 -10.52 44.10
C THR A 259 -13.48 -9.68 42.85
N LEU A 260 -12.43 -9.06 42.32
CA LEU A 260 -12.50 -8.25 41.11
C LEU A 260 -11.66 -8.89 40.01
N ARG A 261 -12.16 -8.86 38.77
CA ARG A 261 -11.44 -9.35 37.60
C ARG A 261 -11.57 -8.42 36.39
N GLY A 262 -10.76 -8.68 35.38
CA GLY A 262 -10.70 -7.90 34.15
C GLY A 262 -9.85 -6.64 34.30
N ASN A 263 -9.90 -5.77 33.29
CA ASN A 263 -9.17 -4.49 33.31
C ASN A 263 -10.16 -3.34 33.49
N SER A 264 -10.60 -2.73 32.40
CA SER A 264 -11.48 -1.57 32.43
C SER A 264 -12.68 -1.80 31.52
N PRO A 265 -13.92 -1.60 32.01
CA PRO A 265 -14.31 -1.53 33.42
C PRO A 265 -14.05 -2.84 34.18
N VAL A 266 -13.79 -2.73 35.48
CA VAL A 266 -13.59 -3.87 36.38
C VAL A 266 -14.91 -4.61 36.61
N GLN A 267 -14.85 -5.94 36.67
CA GLN A 267 -15.99 -6.82 36.88
C GLN A 267 -15.97 -7.50 38.26
N VAL A 268 -17.13 -7.63 38.89
CA VAL A 268 -17.32 -8.41 40.12
C VAL A 268 -17.28 -9.91 39.81
N HIS A 269 -16.50 -10.67 40.59
CA HIS A 269 -16.30 -12.11 40.42
C HIS A 269 -16.23 -12.82 41.78
N PHE A 270 -16.61 -14.10 41.85
CA PHE A 270 -16.62 -14.89 43.09
C PHE A 270 -17.34 -14.13 44.23
N LEU A 271 -18.60 -13.76 43.98
CA LEU A 271 -19.43 -13.06 44.96
C LEU A 271 -20.02 -14.08 45.95
N ASP A 272 -19.74 -13.88 47.24
CA ASP A 272 -20.39 -14.62 48.33
C ASP A 272 -21.87 -14.22 48.38
N PRO A 273 -22.82 -15.16 48.22
CA PRO A 273 -24.25 -14.86 48.27
C PRO A 273 -24.73 -14.22 49.57
N TYR A 274 -23.98 -14.36 50.67
CA TYR A 274 -24.37 -13.86 51.99
C TYR A 274 -23.65 -12.57 52.40
N CYS A 275 -22.75 -12.04 51.57
CA CYS A 275 -22.07 -10.78 51.90
C CYS A 275 -23.00 -9.56 51.77
N SER A 276 -22.63 -8.49 52.47
CA SER A 276 -23.36 -7.20 52.47
C SER A 276 -23.63 -6.68 51.04
N ALA A 277 -22.64 -6.76 50.14
CA ALA A 277 -22.79 -6.33 48.75
C ALA A 277 -23.80 -7.16 47.93
N ALA A 278 -23.86 -8.48 48.15
CA ALA A 278 -24.80 -9.37 47.48
C ALA A 278 -26.23 -9.12 47.97
N LEU A 279 -26.41 -8.97 49.28
CA LEU A 279 -27.70 -8.65 49.90
C LEU A 279 -28.24 -7.29 49.44
N ALA A 280 -27.34 -6.33 49.19
CA ALA A 280 -27.66 -5.02 48.62
C ALA A 280 -27.97 -5.06 47.10
N GLY A 281 -27.79 -6.21 46.44
CA GLY A 281 -28.21 -6.44 45.06
C GLY A 281 -27.08 -6.51 44.01
N THR A 282 -25.82 -6.60 44.44
CA THR A 282 -24.70 -6.90 43.53
C THR A 282 -24.87 -8.30 42.94
N LYS A 283 -24.50 -8.48 41.67
CA LYS A 283 -24.50 -9.78 41.00
C LYS A 283 -23.10 -10.11 40.51
N GLU A 284 -22.79 -11.40 40.48
CA GLU A 284 -21.58 -11.84 39.79
C GLU A 284 -21.66 -11.47 38.31
N GLY A 285 -20.56 -10.97 37.77
CA GLY A 285 -20.48 -10.49 36.40
C GLY A 285 -20.87 -9.02 36.19
N ASP A 286 -21.28 -8.31 37.25
CA ASP A 286 -21.53 -6.88 37.20
C ASP A 286 -20.27 -6.08 36.91
N TYR A 287 -20.40 -5.04 36.08
CA TYR A 287 -19.32 -4.10 35.78
C TYR A 287 -19.46 -2.84 36.62
N ILE A 288 -18.38 -2.46 37.29
CA ILE A 288 -18.33 -1.29 38.17
C ILE A 288 -18.13 -0.04 37.30
N VAL A 289 -19.08 0.89 37.37
CA VAL A 289 -19.04 2.15 36.61
C VAL A 289 -18.68 3.37 37.45
N SER A 290 -19.01 3.35 38.75
CA SER A 290 -18.53 4.38 39.69
C SER A 290 -18.59 3.91 41.13
N ILE A 291 -17.72 4.45 41.98
CA ILE A 291 -17.76 4.30 43.44
C ILE A 291 -17.73 5.70 44.07
N GLN A 292 -18.69 6.03 44.93
CA GLN A 292 -18.79 7.34 45.59
C GLN A 292 -18.64 8.52 44.60
N ASN A 293 -19.33 8.43 43.46
CA ASN A 293 -19.27 9.37 42.33
C ASN A 293 -17.92 9.50 41.58
N VAL A 294 -16.92 8.69 41.93
CA VAL A 294 -15.68 8.57 41.14
C VAL A 294 -15.93 7.65 39.95
N ASP A 295 -15.63 8.11 38.73
CA ASP A 295 -15.75 7.28 37.52
C ASP A 295 -14.72 6.14 37.54
N CYS A 296 -15.21 4.91 37.56
CA CYS A 296 -14.38 3.71 37.62
C CYS A 296 -14.25 2.99 36.27
N LYS A 297 -14.89 3.49 35.20
CA LYS A 297 -14.96 2.77 33.91
C LYS A 297 -13.60 2.53 33.25
N TRP A 298 -12.60 3.34 33.58
CA TRP A 298 -11.23 3.28 33.06
C TRP A 298 -10.20 2.87 34.12
N LEU A 299 -10.63 2.60 35.34
CA LEU A 299 -9.73 2.19 36.42
C LEU A 299 -9.39 0.71 36.27
N THR A 300 -8.22 0.34 36.76
CA THR A 300 -7.75 -1.04 36.89
C THR A 300 -8.26 -1.68 38.18
N VAL A 301 -8.15 -3.00 38.30
CA VAL A 301 -8.51 -3.73 39.53
C VAL A 301 -7.79 -3.17 40.75
N SER A 302 -6.50 -2.86 40.65
CA SER A 302 -5.72 -2.32 41.77
C SER A 302 -6.23 -0.95 42.24
N GLU A 303 -6.62 -0.09 41.30
CA GLU A 303 -7.15 1.25 41.61
C GLU A 303 -8.55 1.16 42.21
N VAL A 304 -9.42 0.30 41.66
CA VAL A 304 -10.76 0.06 42.20
C VAL A 304 -10.68 -0.57 43.59
N MET A 305 -9.83 -1.57 43.81
CA MET A 305 -9.63 -2.17 45.14
C MET A 305 -9.09 -1.16 46.14
N LYS A 306 -8.16 -0.29 45.74
CA LYS A 306 -7.64 0.77 46.60
C LYS A 306 -8.75 1.75 46.99
N LEU A 307 -9.63 2.09 46.05
CA LEU A 307 -10.77 2.97 46.29
C LEU A 307 -11.77 2.33 47.27
N LEU A 308 -12.18 1.08 47.04
CA LEU A 308 -13.08 0.35 47.95
C LEU A 308 -12.52 0.24 49.38
N LYS A 309 -11.24 -0.10 49.52
CA LYS A 309 -10.59 -0.22 50.84
C LYS A 309 -10.39 1.11 51.56
N SER A 310 -10.40 2.23 50.83
CA SER A 310 -10.19 3.55 51.45
C SER A 310 -11.35 4.00 52.35
N PHE A 311 -12.53 3.38 52.21
CA PHE A 311 -13.72 3.68 52.99
C PHE A 311 -13.81 2.88 54.31
N GLY A 312 -12.97 1.86 54.52
CA GLY A 312 -12.97 1.09 55.78
C GLY A 312 -14.34 0.48 56.10
N GLU A 313 -14.93 0.87 57.23
CA GLU A 313 -16.25 0.42 57.69
C GLU A 313 -17.39 1.37 57.24
N ASP A 314 -17.09 2.46 56.52
CA ASP A 314 -18.08 3.40 56.03
C ASP A 314 -18.97 2.78 54.93
N ASP A 315 -20.17 3.32 54.75
CA ASP A 315 -21.09 2.93 53.67
C ASP A 315 -20.51 3.25 52.29
N ILE A 316 -20.53 2.28 51.39
CA ILE A 316 -19.99 2.37 50.03
C ILE A 316 -21.14 2.43 49.02
N GLU A 317 -21.35 3.59 48.37
CA GLU A 317 -22.19 3.65 47.17
C GLU A 317 -21.39 3.18 45.94
N MET A 318 -21.77 2.03 45.40
CA MET A 318 -21.22 1.46 44.16
C MET A 318 -22.30 1.43 43.07
N LYS A 319 -22.02 2.01 41.90
CA LYS A 319 -22.88 1.88 40.72
C LYS A 319 -22.33 0.81 39.79
N VAL A 320 -23.21 -0.12 39.43
CA VAL A 320 -22.89 -1.23 38.54
C VAL A 320 -23.86 -1.32 37.37
N VAL A 321 -23.39 -1.90 36.26
CA VAL A 321 -24.23 -2.29 35.12
C VAL A 321 -24.03 -3.76 34.81
N SER A 322 -25.09 -4.42 34.40
CA SER A 322 -25.05 -5.81 33.95
C SER A 322 -25.20 -5.85 32.43
N LEU A 323 -24.44 -6.72 31.79
CA LEU A 323 -24.65 -7.00 30.37
C LEU A 323 -25.99 -7.73 30.23
N LEU A 324 -26.88 -7.19 29.39
CA LEU A 324 -28.07 -7.91 28.99
C LEU A 324 -27.65 -8.90 27.91
N ASP A 325 -27.73 -10.19 28.21
CA ASP A 325 -27.51 -11.22 27.21
C ASP A 325 -28.43 -10.96 26.02
N SER A 326 -27.80 -10.75 24.87
CA SER A 326 -28.50 -10.97 23.61
C SER A 326 -28.76 -12.46 23.58
N ILE A 327 -30.01 -12.86 23.86
CA ILE A 327 -30.52 -14.21 23.62
C ILE A 327 -29.84 -14.74 22.37
N THR A 328 -29.04 -15.78 22.57
CA THR A 328 -28.36 -16.60 21.56
C THR A 328 -28.46 -16.03 20.16
N SER A 329 -27.40 -15.38 19.68
CA SER A 329 -27.28 -15.14 18.25
C SER A 329 -27.36 -16.52 17.59
N MET A 330 -28.53 -16.87 17.05
CA MET A 330 -28.63 -17.97 16.10
C MET A 330 -27.56 -17.68 15.08
N HIS A 331 -26.54 -18.53 15.00
CA HIS A 331 -25.58 -18.47 13.92
C HIS A 331 -26.41 -18.48 12.64
N ASN A 332 -26.51 -17.32 11.98
CA ASN A 332 -27.04 -17.23 10.64
C ASN A 332 -26.06 -18.03 9.79
N LYS A 333 -26.38 -19.31 9.56
CA LYS A 333 -25.70 -20.13 8.57
C LYS A 333 -25.90 -19.40 7.25
N CYS A 334 -24.85 -18.74 6.79
CA CYS A 334 -24.83 -18.10 5.50
C CYS A 334 -24.97 -19.21 4.45
N ALA A 335 -26.14 -19.32 3.83
CA ALA A 335 -26.35 -20.22 2.71
C ALA A 335 -25.55 -19.66 1.52
N THR A 336 -24.43 -20.30 1.20
CA THR A 336 -23.71 -20.00 -0.04
C THR A 336 -24.40 -20.78 -1.16
N TYR A 337 -25.30 -20.13 -1.89
CA TYR A 337 -25.77 -20.65 -3.17
C TYR A 337 -24.65 -20.41 -4.20
N SER A 338 -23.97 -21.48 -4.62
CA SER A 338 -22.98 -21.42 -5.68
C SER A 338 -23.45 -22.24 -6.88
N VAL A 339 -24.05 -21.54 -7.85
CA VAL A 339 -24.03 -21.96 -9.26
C VAL A 339 -23.35 -20.85 -10.04
N GLY A 340 -22.12 -21.12 -10.50
CA GLY A 340 -21.60 -20.49 -11.72
C GLY A 340 -20.89 -19.13 -11.66
N MET A 341 -20.04 -18.85 -10.67
CA MET A 341 -19.03 -17.78 -10.82
C MET A 341 -17.68 -18.19 -10.22
N GLN A 342 -16.63 -18.27 -11.04
CA GLN A 342 -15.26 -18.39 -10.59
C GLN A 342 -14.83 -17.06 -9.96
N LYS A 343 -14.70 -17.07 -8.63
CA LYS A 343 -14.31 -15.92 -7.81
C LYS A 343 -12.78 -15.83 -7.71
N THR A 344 -12.26 -14.61 -7.73
CA THR A 344 -11.03 -14.27 -6.99
C THR A 344 -11.24 -12.93 -6.32
N TYR A 345 -11.61 -12.95 -5.03
CA TYR A 345 -11.32 -11.91 -4.03
C TYR A 345 -11.25 -12.65 -2.69
N SER A 346 -10.05 -12.69 -2.11
CA SER A 346 -9.61 -11.82 -1.01
C SER A 346 -10.19 -12.26 0.33
N MET A 347 -9.36 -12.95 1.11
CA MET A 347 -9.58 -13.24 2.51
C MET A 347 -8.64 -12.35 3.33
N ILE A 348 -9.16 -11.22 3.81
CA ILE A 348 -8.66 -10.58 5.02
C ILE A 348 -9.84 -10.61 5.99
N CYS A 349 -9.86 -11.65 6.83
CA CYS A 349 -10.57 -11.62 8.09
C CYS A 349 -9.51 -11.79 9.18
N LEU A 350 -9.47 -10.79 10.06
CA LEU A 350 -8.69 -10.74 11.28
C LEU A 350 -9.06 -11.95 12.16
N ALA A 351 -8.08 -12.81 12.44
CA ALA A 351 -8.14 -13.71 13.58
C ALA A 351 -7.43 -13.00 14.74
N ILE A 352 -8.21 -12.56 15.72
CA ILE A 352 -7.75 -12.30 17.08
C ILE A 352 -8.30 -13.47 17.86
N ASP A 353 -7.43 -14.42 18.22
CA ASP A 353 -7.72 -15.41 19.25
C ASP A 353 -6.71 -15.15 20.37
N ASP A 354 -7.24 -14.70 21.51
CA ASP A 354 -6.63 -14.84 22.83
C ASP A 354 -6.89 -16.29 23.27
N ASP A 355 -5.85 -17.05 23.62
CA ASP A 355 -5.74 -17.74 24.92
C ASP A 355 -4.41 -18.50 25.07
N ASP A 356 -3.98 -18.55 26.34
CA ASP A 356 -2.65 -18.87 26.85
C ASP A 356 -2.35 -20.38 27.01
N ASP A 357 -1.04 -20.64 27.10
CA ASP A 357 -0.32 -21.71 27.82
C ASP A 357 0.09 -23.06 27.16
N LYS A 358 1.42 -23.25 27.20
CA LYS A 358 2.26 -24.48 27.25
C LYS A 358 2.54 -25.37 26.03
N THR A 359 3.82 -25.30 25.63
CA THR A 359 4.84 -26.38 25.50
C THR A 359 5.58 -26.48 24.16
N ASP A 360 6.90 -26.57 24.29
CA ASP A 360 7.91 -26.75 23.25
C ASP A 360 7.53 -27.74 22.14
N LYS A 361 7.79 -27.32 20.89
CA LYS A 361 8.50 -28.14 19.88
C LYS A 361 8.89 -27.29 18.66
N THR A 362 10.19 -27.29 18.43
CA THR A 362 10.90 -26.85 17.22
C THR A 362 10.28 -27.37 15.93
N LYS A 363 9.75 -26.45 15.09
CA LYS A 363 9.58 -26.69 13.64
C LYS A 363 10.07 -25.48 12.84
N LYS A 364 11.19 -25.70 12.13
CA LYS A 364 11.72 -24.81 11.09
C LYS A 364 10.67 -24.62 10.00
N ILE A 365 10.19 -23.38 9.84
CA ILE A 365 9.50 -22.94 8.63
C ILE A 365 10.53 -22.23 7.75
N SER A 366 10.73 -22.77 6.56
CA SER A 366 11.61 -22.25 5.52
C SER A 366 11.14 -20.87 5.07
N LYS A 367 11.81 -19.83 5.56
CA LYS A 367 11.72 -18.48 4.97
C LYS A 367 12.30 -18.57 3.56
N LYS A 368 11.44 -18.35 2.55
CA LYS A 368 11.86 -18.12 1.16
C LYS A 368 12.71 -16.85 1.17
N LEU A 369 14.01 -17.03 0.98
CA LEU A 369 15.00 -15.97 1.09
C LEU A 369 14.88 -15.02 -0.10
N SER A 370 14.47 -13.79 0.17
CA SER A 370 14.74 -12.62 -0.66
C SER A 370 16.21 -12.24 -0.49
N PHE A 371 17.09 -12.84 -1.30
CA PHE A 371 18.49 -12.47 -1.38
C PHE A 371 18.75 -11.65 -2.63
N LEU A 372 18.86 -10.33 -2.47
CA LEU A 372 19.76 -9.48 -3.26
C LEU A 372 20.21 -8.32 -2.35
N SER A 373 21.35 -8.46 -1.69
CA SER A 373 22.06 -7.33 -1.08
C SER A 373 23.20 -6.94 -2.01
N TRP A 374 23.15 -5.75 -2.61
CA TRP A 374 24.26 -5.22 -3.40
C TRP A 374 25.22 -4.45 -2.50
N GLY A 375 26.39 -5.03 -2.26
CA GLY A 375 27.53 -4.37 -1.65
C GLY A 375 28.15 -3.37 -2.63
N THR A 376 28.30 -2.12 -2.19
CA THR A 376 28.97 -1.07 -2.94
C THR A 376 30.47 -1.36 -3.05
N ASN A 377 30.95 -1.76 -4.23
CA ASN A 377 32.39 -1.81 -4.49
C ASN A 377 32.82 -0.59 -5.30
N LYS A 378 33.74 0.19 -4.73
CA LYS A 378 34.32 1.40 -5.32
C LYS A 378 35.37 0.98 -6.35
N ASN A 379 35.14 1.24 -7.64
CA ASN A 379 36.23 1.64 -8.52
C ASN A 379 35.73 2.47 -9.71
N ARG A 380 36.34 3.65 -9.84
CA ARG A 380 35.91 4.75 -10.71
C ARG A 380 36.79 4.75 -11.97
N GLN A 381 36.20 4.40 -13.11
CA GLN A 381 36.74 4.66 -14.45
C GLN A 381 35.59 5.20 -15.32
N LYS A 382 35.88 6.26 -16.09
CA LYS A 382 34.91 7.11 -16.78
C LYS A 382 34.14 6.32 -17.86
N SER A 383 32.82 6.20 -17.68
CA SER A 383 31.88 5.71 -18.71
C SER A 383 30.91 6.83 -19.08
N ALA A 384 30.60 6.95 -20.36
CA ALA A 384 29.67 7.94 -20.92
C ALA A 384 28.29 7.84 -20.22
N SER A 385 27.83 8.97 -19.67
CA SER A 385 26.51 9.12 -19.05
C SER A 385 25.45 9.11 -20.15
N THR A 386 24.46 8.24 -20.03
CA THR A 386 23.23 8.35 -20.83
C THR A 386 22.33 9.37 -20.14
N LEU A 387 22.02 10.43 -20.89
CA LEU A 387 21.29 11.63 -20.48
C LEU A 387 19.97 11.30 -19.76
N CYS A 388 19.66 12.11 -18.74
CA CYS A 388 18.42 12.08 -17.96
C CYS A 388 17.19 11.90 -18.85
N LEU A 389 16.19 11.15 -18.35
CA LEU A 389 14.84 11.22 -18.93
C LEU A 389 14.37 12.68 -18.88
N PRO A 390 13.61 13.16 -19.89
CA PRO A 390 13.04 14.49 -19.82
C PRO A 390 12.20 14.60 -18.55
N SER A 391 12.71 15.37 -17.58
CA SER A 391 12.04 15.70 -16.34
C SER A 391 11.79 17.19 -16.38
N VAL A 392 10.52 17.58 -16.24
CA VAL A 392 10.16 18.99 -16.09
C VAL A 392 10.57 19.40 -14.69
N GLY A 393 11.74 20.02 -14.59
CA GLY A 393 12.16 20.67 -13.36
C GLY A 393 11.14 21.74 -13.00
N VAL A 394 10.42 21.56 -11.90
CA VAL A 394 9.73 22.67 -11.24
C VAL A 394 10.81 23.67 -10.88
N ALA A 395 10.80 24.85 -11.51
CA ALA A 395 11.64 25.95 -11.11
C ALA A 395 11.41 26.19 -9.60
N GLY A 396 12.44 25.96 -8.79
CA GLY A 396 12.34 26.07 -7.35
C GLY A 396 11.83 27.47 -6.96
N PRO A 397 10.89 27.60 -6.02
CA PRO A 397 10.48 28.90 -5.54
C PRO A 397 11.66 29.57 -4.85
N GLN A 398 11.99 30.77 -5.35
CA GLN A 398 12.90 31.70 -4.70
C GLN A 398 12.48 31.91 -3.23
N ILE A 399 13.50 31.99 -2.39
CA ILE A 399 13.48 31.94 -0.93
C ILE A 399 12.59 33.03 -0.30
N LYS A 400 11.76 32.59 0.65
CA LYS A 400 11.18 33.28 1.84
C LYS A 400 10.38 34.59 1.66
N LYS A 401 9.08 34.49 1.91
CA LYS A 401 8.38 35.37 2.89
C LYS A 401 7.45 34.52 3.76
N LYS A 402 7.63 34.59 5.08
CA LYS A 402 6.71 34.00 6.08
C LYS A 402 5.35 34.69 5.93
N LEU A 403 4.28 33.93 5.70
CA LEU A 403 2.91 34.36 6.00
C LEU A 403 2.46 33.71 7.32
N PRO A 404 1.77 34.45 8.20
CA PRO A 404 1.23 33.90 9.45
C PRO A 404 -0.05 33.09 9.20
N SER A 405 -0.25 32.06 10.03
CA SER A 405 -1.40 31.15 10.05
C SER A 405 -2.70 31.86 10.44
N PRO A 406 -3.83 31.65 9.75
CA PRO A 406 -5.09 32.31 10.07
C PRO A 406 -6.00 31.38 10.88
N PHE A 407 -5.68 31.10 12.14
CA PHE A 407 -6.65 30.56 13.10
C PHE A 407 -6.23 30.93 14.51
N SER A 408 -6.59 32.14 14.92
CA SER A 408 -6.68 32.52 16.32
C SER A 408 -7.58 33.76 16.43
N ILE A 409 -8.45 33.71 17.45
CA ILE A 409 -9.23 34.80 18.03
C ILE A 409 -10.68 34.92 17.51
N LEU A 410 -11.54 34.12 18.14
CA LEU A 410 -12.87 34.55 18.57
C LEU A 410 -12.71 35.29 19.91
N SER A 411 -13.04 36.58 19.92
CA SER A 411 -13.47 37.36 21.09
C SER A 411 -14.16 38.59 20.49
N SER A 412 -15.50 38.65 20.47
CA SER A 412 -16.30 39.22 21.55
C SER A 412 -15.72 40.54 22.03
N ASP A 413 -16.18 41.65 21.44
CA ASP A 413 -16.62 42.80 22.22
C ASP A 413 -17.48 43.75 21.39
N SER A 414 -18.64 44.04 21.96
CA SER A 414 -19.58 45.09 21.63
C SER A 414 -18.99 46.48 21.84
N SER A 415 -19.26 47.44 20.96
CA SER A 415 -19.86 48.74 21.33
C SER A 415 -19.93 49.71 20.14
N LEU A 416 -21.10 50.36 20.07
CA LEU A 416 -21.56 51.50 19.25
C LEU A 416 -21.98 51.21 17.81
#